data_AF-A0A960HHX9-F1
#
_entry.id   AF-A0A960HHX9-F1
#
_cell.length_a   1.000
_cell.length_b   1.000
_cell.length_c   1.000
_cell.angle_alpha   90.00
_cell.angle_beta   90.00
_cell.angle_gamma   90.00
#
_symmetry.space_group_name_H-M   'P 1'
#
loop_
_entity.id
_entity.type
_entity.pdbx_description
1 polymer ?
#
loop_
_entity_poly.entity_id
_entity_poly.type
_entity_poly.pdbx_seq_one_letter_code
_entity_poly.pdbx_strand_id
1 'polypeptide(L)'
;PPAGESDPMVIGGEVYAGTCSGCHGADGAGAAAGGTGAQLSDGALTATFADPLSQVYWIAHGSEGASRPDGTYGDLDREGGPHTLDLLPSVMPAFPDVPPEEMAALIIYIREGLSGGDPADDPNFNVDTFEANPAALAAMIEEVTALEPNDPDAVATVEGAETE
;
A
#
# COMPACT_ATOMS: atom_id res chain seq x y z
N PRO A 1 -16.76 -5.73 2.54
CA PRO A 1 -16.96 -5.67 4.01
C PRO A 1 -18.09 -6.60 4.50
N PRO A 2 -17.91 -7.29 5.65
CA PRO A 2 -19.01 -7.96 6.32
C PRO A 2 -20.14 -6.95 6.60
N ALA A 3 -21.40 -7.38 6.44
CA ALA A 3 -22.53 -6.47 6.45
C ALA A 3 -22.63 -5.67 7.77
N GLY A 4 -22.34 -4.37 7.72
CA GLY A 4 -22.52 -3.42 8.82
C GLY A 4 -21.24 -2.88 9.47
N GLU A 5 -20.06 -3.39 9.11
CA GLU A 5 -18.79 -2.80 9.54
C GLU A 5 -18.41 -1.65 8.60
N SER A 6 -18.06 -0.49 9.15
CA SER A 6 -17.68 0.71 8.38
C SER A 6 -16.37 1.35 8.84
N ASP A 7 -15.75 0.83 9.90
CA ASP A 7 -14.46 1.30 10.39
C ASP A 7 -13.34 0.77 9.47
N PRO A 8 -12.57 1.64 8.79
CA PRO A 8 -11.48 1.20 7.91
C PRO A 8 -10.39 0.42 8.65
N MET A 9 -10.17 0.67 9.94
CA MET A 9 -9.16 -0.05 10.72
C MET A 9 -9.58 -1.50 10.96
N VAL A 10 -10.87 -1.75 11.17
CA VAL A 10 -11.41 -3.11 11.31
C VAL A 10 -11.36 -3.83 9.97
N ILE A 11 -11.89 -3.21 8.92
CA ILE A 11 -11.93 -3.81 7.57
C ILE A 11 -10.51 -4.11 7.07
N GLY A 12 -9.60 -3.13 7.15
CA GLY A 12 -8.22 -3.29 6.72
C GLY A 12 -7.45 -4.31 7.55
N GLY A 13 -7.69 -4.37 8.85
CA GLY A 13 -7.10 -5.37 9.75
C GLY A 13 -7.52 -6.80 9.40
N GLU A 14 -8.79 -7.03 9.05
CA GLU A 14 -9.29 -8.33 8.60
C GLU A 14 -8.63 -8.77 7.29
N VAL A 15 -8.55 -7.86 6.30
CA VAL A 15 -7.88 -8.12 5.02
C VAL A 15 -6.41 -8.42 5.23
N TYR A 16 -5.71 -7.61 6.05
CA TYR A 16 -4.31 -7.80 6.38
C TYR A 16 -4.05 -9.16 7.03
N ALA A 17 -4.85 -9.51 8.04
CA ALA A 17 -4.72 -10.78 8.75
C ALA A 17 -4.93 -11.98 7.81
N GLY A 18 -5.92 -11.91 6.93
CA GLY A 18 -6.26 -13.00 6.00
C GLY A 18 -5.28 -13.16 4.83
N THR A 19 -4.66 -12.07 4.37
CA THR A 19 -3.94 -12.04 3.08
C THR A 19 -2.46 -11.67 3.20
N CYS A 20 -2.12 -10.70 4.04
CA CYS A 20 -0.79 -10.05 4.03
C CYS A 20 0.13 -10.57 5.14
N SER A 21 -0.45 -10.89 6.30
CA SER A 21 0.29 -11.22 7.53
C SER A 21 1.17 -12.48 7.42
N GLY A 22 0.85 -13.39 6.50
CA GLY A 22 1.63 -14.61 6.28
C GLY A 22 3.06 -14.35 5.80
N CYS A 23 3.27 -13.25 5.06
CA CYS A 23 4.60 -12.86 4.57
C CYS A 23 5.20 -11.72 5.39
N HIS A 24 4.38 -10.73 5.76
CA HIS A 24 4.83 -9.51 6.44
C HIS A 24 4.82 -9.60 7.97
N GLY A 25 4.33 -10.70 8.54
CA GLY A 25 4.13 -10.85 9.99
C GLY A 25 2.81 -10.25 10.45
N ALA A 26 2.37 -10.58 11.66
CA ALA A 26 1.11 -10.03 12.19
C ALA A 26 1.22 -8.53 12.56
N ASP A 27 2.44 -8.09 12.88
CA ASP A 27 2.80 -6.73 13.27
C ASP A 27 3.52 -5.96 12.16
N GLY A 28 3.64 -6.52 10.96
CA GLY A 28 4.39 -5.89 9.87
C GLY A 28 5.90 -5.93 10.02
N ALA A 29 6.48 -6.69 10.95
CA ALA A 29 7.93 -6.74 11.15
C ALA A 29 8.71 -7.37 9.97
N GLY A 30 8.03 -8.11 9.09
CA GLY A 30 8.58 -8.64 7.85
C GLY A 30 9.80 -9.55 8.03
N ALA A 31 10.71 -9.50 7.06
CA ALA A 31 11.88 -10.37 6.99
C ALA A 31 12.83 -10.24 8.19
N ALA A 32 12.88 -9.09 8.86
CA ALA A 32 13.69 -8.88 10.06
C ALA A 32 13.25 -9.78 11.24
N ALA A 33 11.97 -10.17 11.28
CA ALA A 33 11.40 -11.08 12.27
C ALA A 33 11.17 -12.50 11.73
N GLY A 34 11.74 -12.85 10.57
CA GLY A 34 11.63 -14.19 9.97
C GLY A 34 10.47 -14.37 8.99
N GLY A 35 9.78 -13.29 8.61
CA GLY A 35 8.86 -13.28 7.47
C GLY A 35 9.57 -13.35 6.11
N THR A 36 8.81 -13.33 5.03
CA THR A 36 9.32 -13.31 3.64
C THR A 36 9.04 -11.98 2.92
N GLY A 37 8.18 -11.13 3.49
CA GLY A 37 7.89 -9.79 2.98
C GLY A 37 8.77 -8.71 3.60
N ALA A 38 8.79 -7.54 2.98
CA ALA A 38 9.47 -6.36 3.53
C ALA A 38 8.83 -5.92 4.87
N GLN A 39 9.60 -5.21 5.69
CA GLN A 39 9.05 -4.57 6.89
C GLN A 39 8.05 -3.50 6.46
N LEU A 40 6.89 -3.48 7.12
CA LEU A 40 5.84 -2.49 6.94
C LEU A 40 5.70 -1.58 8.17
N SER A 41 6.19 -2.03 9.33
CA SER A 41 6.08 -1.29 10.60
C SER A 41 7.10 -0.17 10.73
N ASP A 42 6.92 0.66 11.77
CA ASP A 42 7.93 1.61 12.25
C ASP A 42 8.42 2.61 11.16
N GLY A 43 7.50 3.07 10.32
CA GLY A 43 7.79 4.02 9.23
C GLY A 43 8.45 3.41 8.00
N ALA A 44 8.76 2.10 7.98
CA ALA A 44 9.45 1.48 6.85
C ALA A 44 8.61 1.52 5.55
N LEU A 45 7.29 1.36 5.68
CA LEU A 45 6.37 1.46 4.55
C LEU A 45 6.30 2.89 4.01
N THR A 46 6.04 3.87 4.87
CA THR A 46 5.88 5.27 4.45
C THR A 46 7.17 5.85 3.90
N ALA A 47 8.34 5.39 4.38
CA ALA A 47 9.62 5.72 3.78
C ALA A 47 9.84 5.07 2.39
N THR A 48 9.10 4.01 2.05
CA THR A 48 9.18 3.35 0.74
C THR A 48 8.14 3.94 -0.23
N PHE A 49 6.95 4.24 0.27
CA PHE A 49 5.83 4.80 -0.48
C PHE A 49 5.31 6.01 0.29
N ALA A 50 5.82 7.21 -0.02
CA ALA A 50 5.29 8.41 0.59
C ALA A 50 3.82 8.59 0.19
N ASP A 51 3.50 8.43 -1.10
CA ASP A 51 2.13 8.46 -1.60
C ASP A 51 1.38 7.14 -1.30
N PRO A 52 0.23 7.18 -0.59
CA PRO A 52 -0.69 6.04 -0.41
C PRO A 52 -1.09 5.35 -1.72
N LEU A 53 -1.30 6.10 -2.81
CA LEU A 53 -1.67 5.55 -4.12
C LEU A 53 -0.52 4.78 -4.78
N SER A 54 0.73 5.14 -4.49
CA SER A 54 1.89 4.36 -4.94
C SER A 54 1.94 2.99 -4.26
N GLN A 55 1.52 2.91 -2.99
CA GLN A 55 1.35 1.65 -2.29
C GLN A 55 0.20 0.81 -2.90
N VAL A 56 -0.90 1.44 -3.31
CA VAL A 56 -2.01 0.76 -4.00
C VAL A 56 -1.52 0.09 -5.28
N TYR A 57 -0.80 0.84 -6.12
CA TYR A 57 -0.22 0.32 -7.36
C TYR A 57 0.69 -0.89 -7.10
N TRP A 58 1.53 -0.81 -6.06
CA TRP A 58 2.39 -1.92 -5.64
C TRP A 58 1.62 -3.18 -5.27
N ILE A 59 0.54 -3.06 -4.48
CA ILE A 59 -0.27 -4.21 -4.07
C ILE A 59 -1.05 -4.78 -5.27
N ALA A 60 -1.63 -3.92 -6.11
CA ALA A 60 -2.45 -4.33 -7.25
C ALA A 60 -1.65 -5.09 -8.32
N HIS A 61 -0.44 -4.64 -8.63
CA HIS A 61 0.37 -5.21 -9.71
C HIS A 61 1.48 -6.16 -9.25
N GLY A 62 1.76 -6.21 -7.94
CA GLY A 62 2.85 -7.02 -7.38
C GLY A 62 4.23 -6.51 -7.79
N SER A 63 5.30 -7.10 -7.26
CA SER A 63 6.65 -6.53 -7.42
C SER A 63 7.09 -6.43 -8.89
N GLU A 64 6.86 -7.47 -9.68
CA GLU A 64 7.25 -7.47 -11.10
C GLU A 64 6.45 -6.46 -11.92
N GLY A 65 5.15 -6.32 -11.64
CA GLY A 65 4.27 -5.41 -12.37
C GLY A 65 4.31 -3.98 -11.86
N ALA A 66 4.86 -3.73 -10.67
CA ALA A 66 4.89 -2.42 -10.05
C ALA A 66 6.29 -1.77 -10.03
N SER A 67 7.33 -2.52 -10.37
CA SER A 67 8.69 -1.97 -10.48
C SER A 67 8.91 -1.22 -11.79
N ARG A 68 9.80 -0.23 -11.78
CA ARG A 68 10.33 0.41 -12.98
C ARG A 68 11.15 -0.61 -13.81
N PRO A 69 11.44 -0.33 -15.10
CA PRO A 69 12.19 -1.25 -15.95
C PRO A 69 13.60 -1.61 -15.47
N ASP A 70 14.20 -0.79 -14.60
CA ASP A 70 15.50 -1.07 -13.97
C ASP A 70 15.38 -1.86 -12.66
N GLY A 71 14.17 -2.25 -12.28
CA GLY A 71 13.86 -3.02 -11.08
C GLY A 71 13.73 -2.18 -9.81
N THR A 72 13.85 -0.85 -9.89
CA THR A 72 13.60 0.04 -8.74
C THR A 72 12.10 0.22 -8.48
N TYR A 73 11.72 0.51 -7.24
CA TYR A 73 10.34 0.82 -6.87
C TYR A 73 10.29 1.71 -5.62
N GLY A 74 9.12 2.30 -5.40
CA GLY A 74 8.90 3.28 -4.34
C GLY A 74 9.64 4.59 -4.60
N ASP A 75 9.89 5.31 -3.52
CA ASP A 75 10.60 6.59 -3.48
C ASP A 75 12.07 6.41 -3.94
N LEU A 76 12.43 7.17 -4.97
CA LEU A 76 13.77 7.18 -5.56
C LEU A 76 14.79 7.95 -4.71
N ASP A 77 14.32 8.89 -3.90
CA ASP A 77 15.09 9.73 -2.99
C ASP A 77 15.09 9.21 -1.54
N ARG A 78 14.45 8.05 -1.29
CA ARG A 78 14.43 7.34 -0.02
C ARG A 78 15.81 7.30 0.66
N GLU A 79 15.86 7.56 1.97
CA GLU A 79 17.11 7.44 2.73
C GLU A 79 17.68 6.00 2.65
N GLY A 80 18.90 5.88 2.13
CA GLY A 80 19.54 4.58 1.85
C GLY A 80 19.35 4.09 0.41
N GLY A 81 18.67 4.87 -0.43
CA GLY A 81 18.39 4.59 -1.84
C GLY A 81 17.05 3.89 -2.05
N PRO A 82 16.59 3.84 -3.31
CA PRO A 82 15.37 3.13 -3.67
C PRO A 82 15.51 1.64 -3.39
N HIS A 83 14.39 1.01 -3.07
CA HIS A 83 14.35 -0.44 -3.08
C HIS A 83 14.43 -0.98 -4.51
N THR A 84 14.94 -2.21 -4.61
CA THR A 84 14.99 -2.96 -5.87
C THR A 84 14.38 -4.34 -5.69
N LEU A 85 14.04 -5.00 -6.79
CA LEU A 85 13.55 -6.40 -6.77
C LEU A 85 14.51 -7.38 -6.09
N ASP A 86 15.80 -7.03 -5.95
CA ASP A 86 16.80 -7.85 -5.27
C ASP A 86 16.83 -7.67 -3.74
N LEU A 87 15.99 -6.77 -3.19
CA LEU A 87 15.91 -6.51 -1.75
C LEU A 87 15.66 -7.79 -0.94
N LEU A 88 14.77 -8.65 -1.45
CA LEU A 88 14.40 -9.91 -0.81
C LEU A 88 14.43 -11.06 -1.81
N PRO A 89 14.68 -12.31 -1.37
CA PRO A 89 14.65 -13.48 -2.25
C PRO A 89 13.27 -13.81 -2.83
N SER A 90 12.20 -13.22 -2.29
CA SER A 90 10.82 -13.44 -2.69
C SER A 90 10.24 -12.16 -3.29
N VAL A 91 9.51 -12.31 -4.38
CA VAL A 91 8.71 -11.24 -4.99
C VAL A 91 7.29 -11.25 -4.43
N MET A 92 6.69 -10.07 -4.29
CA MET A 92 5.29 -9.95 -3.90
C MET A 92 4.40 -10.26 -5.11
N PRO A 93 3.46 -11.21 -5.03
CA PRO A 93 2.50 -11.44 -6.10
C PRO A 93 1.52 -10.26 -6.21
N ALA A 94 0.84 -10.16 -7.34
CA ALA A 94 -0.23 -9.19 -7.56
C ALA A 94 -1.49 -9.58 -6.79
N PHE A 95 -2.22 -8.58 -6.25
CA PHE A 95 -3.51 -8.76 -5.58
C PHE A 95 -4.61 -7.88 -6.22
N PRO A 96 -4.89 -8.02 -7.52
CA PRO A 96 -5.86 -7.18 -8.23
C PRO A 96 -7.32 -7.46 -7.84
N ASP A 97 -7.58 -8.60 -7.20
CA ASP A 97 -8.93 -9.03 -6.84
C ASP A 97 -9.41 -8.48 -5.48
N VAL A 98 -8.57 -7.73 -4.77
CA VAL A 98 -8.98 -7.05 -3.52
C VAL A 98 -10.00 -5.96 -3.89
N PRO A 99 -11.23 -5.99 -3.33
CA PRO A 99 -12.23 -4.97 -3.64
C PRO A 99 -11.74 -3.55 -3.32
N PRO A 100 -12.08 -2.53 -4.12
CA PRO A 100 -11.53 -1.18 -3.95
C PRO A 100 -11.71 -0.56 -2.56
N GLU A 101 -12.89 -0.70 -1.95
CA GLU A 101 -13.12 -0.23 -0.57
C GLU A 101 -12.29 -0.99 0.47
N GLU A 102 -12.09 -2.30 0.27
CA GLU A 102 -11.26 -3.14 1.14
C GLU A 102 -9.77 -2.83 0.95
N MET A 103 -9.34 -2.52 -0.27
CA MET A 103 -8.00 -2.03 -0.55
C MET A 103 -7.78 -0.69 0.15
N ALA A 104 -8.72 0.25 0.07
CA ALA A 104 -8.57 1.53 0.74
C ALA A 104 -8.45 1.39 2.26
N ALA A 105 -9.32 0.58 2.88
CA ALA A 105 -9.22 0.25 4.30
C ALA A 105 -7.89 -0.45 4.65
N LEU A 106 -7.40 -1.36 3.79
CA LEU A 106 -6.12 -2.03 3.95
C LEU A 106 -4.94 -1.04 3.95
N ILE A 107 -4.89 -0.11 3.01
CA ILE A 107 -3.84 0.91 2.94
C ILE A 107 -3.82 1.73 4.23
N ILE A 108 -4.99 2.24 4.66
CA ILE A 108 -5.14 3.00 5.91
C ILE A 108 -4.65 2.20 7.11
N TYR A 109 -5.09 0.94 7.25
CA TYR A 109 -4.65 0.08 8.34
C TYR A 109 -3.14 -0.14 8.37
N ILE A 110 -2.50 -0.37 7.22
CA ILE A 110 -1.04 -0.57 7.18
C ILE A 110 -0.33 0.75 7.51
N ARG A 111 -0.75 1.87 6.93
CA ARG A 111 -0.07 3.17 7.10
C ARG A 111 -0.21 3.70 8.53
N GLU A 112 -1.44 3.81 9.04
CA GLU A 112 -1.71 4.39 10.36
C GLU A 112 -1.52 3.36 11.49
N GLY A 113 -1.93 2.11 11.26
CA GLY A 113 -1.95 1.06 12.29
C GLY A 113 -0.62 0.32 12.48
N LEU A 114 0.10 0.01 11.40
CA LEU A 114 1.35 -0.74 11.46
C LEU A 114 2.58 0.17 11.33
N SER A 115 2.58 1.04 10.32
CA SER A 115 3.70 1.93 10.02
C SER A 115 3.76 3.13 10.96
N GLY A 116 2.67 3.42 11.69
CA GLY A 116 2.57 4.53 12.63
C GLY A 116 2.55 5.90 11.97
N GLY A 117 2.10 5.99 10.71
CA GLY A 117 1.89 7.25 10.00
C GLY A 117 0.78 8.09 10.65
N ASP A 118 0.94 9.41 10.59
CA ASP A 118 -0.10 10.34 11.03
C ASP A 118 -1.08 10.56 9.87
N PRO A 119 -2.42 10.45 10.07
CA PRO A 119 -3.42 10.80 9.06
C PRO A 119 -3.19 12.15 8.38
N ALA A 120 -2.58 13.11 9.09
CA ALA A 120 -2.27 14.43 8.56
C ALA A 120 -1.16 14.44 7.50
N ASP A 121 -0.33 13.39 7.44
CA ASP A 121 0.70 13.22 6.42
C ASP A 121 0.08 12.76 5.07
N ASP A 122 -1.10 12.11 5.13
CA ASP A 122 -1.86 11.59 3.98
C ASP A 122 -3.21 12.32 3.81
N PRO A 123 -3.24 13.63 3.52
CA PRO A 123 -4.46 14.45 3.54
C PRO A 123 -5.57 13.97 2.58
N ASN A 124 -5.25 13.21 1.54
CA ASN A 124 -6.22 12.69 0.58
C ASN A 124 -6.61 11.23 0.88
N PHE A 125 -5.88 10.52 1.74
CA PHE A 125 -6.03 9.08 1.93
C PHE A 125 -5.76 8.65 3.37
N ASN A 126 -6.77 8.78 4.23
CA ASN A 126 -6.67 8.43 5.64
C ASN A 126 -8.03 8.00 6.21
N VAL A 127 -8.05 7.64 7.50
CA VAL A 127 -9.27 7.26 8.21
C VAL A 127 -10.40 8.29 8.05
N ASP A 128 -10.11 9.59 8.16
CA ASP A 128 -11.11 10.66 8.07
C ASP A 128 -11.70 10.77 6.66
N THR A 129 -10.87 10.63 5.61
CA THR A 129 -11.37 10.66 4.22
C THR A 129 -12.20 9.42 3.90
N PHE A 130 -11.86 8.26 4.49
CA PHE A 130 -12.65 7.03 4.35
C PHE A 130 -14.00 7.14 5.03
N GLU A 131 -14.06 7.64 6.25
CA GLU A 131 -15.33 7.86 6.95
C GLU A 131 -16.22 8.88 6.22
N ALA A 132 -15.61 9.91 5.63
CA ALA A 132 -16.33 10.93 4.88
C ALA A 132 -16.93 10.40 3.57
N ASN A 133 -16.15 9.64 2.78
CA ASN A 133 -16.59 9.13 1.49
C ASN A 133 -15.77 7.91 1.01
N PRO A 134 -16.10 6.69 1.46
CA PRO A 134 -15.34 5.50 1.09
C PRO A 134 -15.44 5.19 -0.41
N ALA A 135 -16.53 5.60 -1.06
CA ALA A 135 -16.71 5.43 -2.50
C ALA A 135 -15.76 6.33 -3.33
N ALA A 136 -15.35 7.49 -2.82
CA ALA A 136 -14.36 8.33 -3.49
C ALA A 136 -12.97 7.68 -3.45
N LEU A 137 -12.58 7.11 -2.31
CA LEU A 137 -11.34 6.34 -2.20
C LEU A 137 -11.37 5.10 -3.08
N ALA A 138 -12.48 4.37 -3.10
CA ALA A 138 -12.67 3.24 -4.01
C ALA A 138 -12.48 3.65 -5.48
N ALA A 139 -12.99 4.81 -5.90
CA ALA A 139 -12.79 5.31 -7.26
C ALA A 139 -11.31 5.63 -7.55
N MET A 140 -10.58 6.22 -6.60
CA MET A 140 -9.12 6.42 -6.74
C MET A 140 -8.37 5.08 -6.87
N ILE A 141 -8.75 4.07 -6.07
CA ILE A 141 -8.17 2.72 -6.18
C ILE A 141 -8.44 2.10 -7.56
N GLU A 142 -9.66 2.23 -8.08
CA GLU A 142 -10.01 1.73 -9.41
C GLU A 142 -9.18 2.41 -10.51
N GLU A 143 -8.95 3.71 -10.41
CA GLU A 143 -8.11 4.46 -11.35
C GLU A 143 -6.65 3.98 -11.29
N VAL A 144 -6.08 3.85 -10.10
CA VAL A 144 -4.70 3.36 -9.91
C VAL A 144 -4.54 1.93 -10.41
N THR A 145 -5.49 1.04 -10.12
CA THR A 145 -5.44 -0.37 -10.52
C THR A 145 -5.58 -0.55 -12.04
N ALA A 146 -6.16 0.43 -12.73
CA ALA A 146 -6.30 0.45 -14.19
C ALA A 146 -5.05 0.99 -14.91
N LEU A 147 -4.04 1.49 -14.18
CA LEU A 147 -2.79 1.95 -14.78
C LEU A 147 -2.01 0.80 -15.42
N GLU A 148 -1.22 1.14 -16.45
CA GLU A 148 -0.38 0.16 -17.14
C GLU A 148 0.70 -0.37 -16.18
N PRO A 149 0.96 -1.69 -16.14
CA PRO A 149 2.04 -2.26 -15.34
C PRO A 149 3.43 -1.78 -15.81
N ASN A 150 4.40 -1.76 -14.89
CA ASN A 150 5.79 -1.35 -15.05
C ASN A 150 6.00 0.16 -15.26
N ASP A 151 5.01 0.96 -14.89
CA ASP A 151 5.05 2.43 -14.91
C ASP A 151 4.48 3.01 -13.59
N PRO A 152 5.14 2.75 -12.44
CA PRO A 152 4.66 3.26 -11.15
C PRO A 152 4.59 4.79 -11.10
N ASP A 153 5.36 5.49 -11.94
CA ASP A 153 5.37 6.94 -12.00
C ASP A 153 4.05 7.52 -12.58
N ALA A 154 3.25 6.69 -13.26
CA ALA A 154 1.93 7.09 -13.75
C ALA A 154 0.93 7.39 -12.62
N VAL A 155 1.17 6.91 -11.39
CA VAL A 155 0.34 7.21 -10.21
C VAL A 155 0.22 8.72 -9.97
N ALA A 156 1.29 9.49 -10.24
CA ALA A 156 1.29 10.95 -10.10
C ALA A 156 0.28 11.67 -11.02
N THR A 157 -0.34 10.97 -11.96
CA THR A 157 -1.39 11.51 -12.84
C THR A 157 -2.81 11.33 -12.29
N VAL A 158 -2.99 10.51 -11.25
CA VAL A 158 -4.28 10.22 -10.61
C VAL A 158 -4.70 11.40 -9.73
N GLU A 159 -5.98 11.77 -9.80
CA GLU A 159 -6.52 12.81 -8.92
C GLU A 159 -6.47 12.36 -7.45
N GLY A 160 -5.86 13.18 -6.60
CA GLY A 160 -5.65 12.85 -5.18
C GLY A 160 -4.28 12.23 -4.87
N ALA A 161 -3.46 11.95 -5.89
CA ALA A 161 -2.06 11.56 -5.70
C ALA A 161 -1.29 12.65 -4.94
N GLU A 162 -0.46 12.20 -4.01
CA GLU A 162 0.38 13.02 -3.15
C GLU A 162 1.77 12.98 -3.76
N THR A 163 1.94 13.77 -4.83
CA THR A 163 3.12 13.73 -5.72
C THR A 163 4.46 13.71 -4.98
N GLU A 164 5.39 12.91 -5.49
CA GLU A 164 6.83 13.01 -5.21
C GLU A 164 7.52 14.01 -6.16
#